data_AF-A0A8I0E3I8-F1
#
_entry.id   AF-A0A8I0E3I8-F1
#
_cell.length_a   1.000
_cell.length_b   1.000
_cell.length_c   1.000
_cell.angle_alpha   90.00
_cell.angle_beta   90.00
_cell.angle_gamma   90.00
#
_symmetry.space_group_name_H-M   'P 1'
#
loop_
_entity.id
_entity.type
_entity.pdbx_description
1 polymer ?
#
loop_
_entity_poly.entity_id
_entity_poly.type
_entity_poly.pdbx_seq_one_letter_code
_entity_poly.pdbx_strand_id
1 'polypeptide(L)' 'MTQDEKWQMQYDQVKTFMEVNHRRPSKYKPEELRLFNWFKHTKKMIAKGDYHPDRIEKFALLVEMALKYRRKNQYE' A
#
# COMPACT_ATOMS: atom_id res chain seq x y z
N MET A 1 -0.03 -20.74 6.55
CA MET A 1 0.04 -19.28 6.41
C MET A 1 -1.00 -18.62 7.32
N THR A 2 -0.55 -18.03 8.42
CA THR A 2 -1.37 -17.27 9.38
C THR A 2 -1.85 -15.96 8.75
N GLN A 3 -2.83 -15.29 9.38
CA GLN A 3 -3.31 -13.99 8.88
C GLN A 3 -2.21 -12.92 8.90
N ASP A 4 -1.32 -12.97 9.90
CA ASP A 4 -0.17 -12.07 10.02
C ASP A 4 0.82 -12.28 8.87
N GLU A 5 1.14 -13.53 8.55
CA GLU A 5 2.00 -13.86 7.41
C GLU A 5 1.39 -13.38 6.09
N LYS A 6 0.07 -13.55 5.90
CA LYS A 6 -0.61 -13.03 4.68
C LYS A 6 -0.49 -11.52 4.60
N TRP A 7 -0.68 -10.83 5.72
CA TRP A 7 -0.63 -9.37 5.77
C TRP A 7 0.79 -8.87 5.48
N GLN A 8 1.80 -9.47 6.10
CA GLN A 8 3.20 -9.14 5.90
C GLN A 8 3.63 -9.37 4.44
N MET A 9 3.24 -10.51 3.85
CA MET A 9 3.52 -10.79 2.43
C MET A 9 2.92 -9.73 1.50
N GLN A 10 1.68 -9.29 1.74
CA GLN A 10 1.05 -8.26 0.91
C GLN A 10 1.71 -6.88 1.11
N TYR A 11 2.10 -6.55 2.34
CA TYR A 11 2.89 -5.37 2.65
C TYR A 11 4.21 -5.36 1.86
N ASP A 12 4.97 -6.47 1.91
CA ASP A 12 6.25 -6.60 1.23
C ASP A 12 6.10 -6.53 -0.29
N GLN A 13 5.03 -7.10 -0.85
CA GLN A 13 4.73 -7.01 -2.29
C GLN A 13 4.48 -5.57 -2.74
N VAL A 14 3.68 -4.81 -1.99
CA VAL A 14 3.40 -3.40 -2.32
C VAL A 14 4.65 -2.54 -2.14
N LYS A 15 5.40 -2.75 -1.06
CA LYS A 15 6.65 -2.04 -0.78
C LYS A 15 7.67 -2.28 -1.90
N THR A 16 7.96 -3.55 -2.21
CA THR A 16 8.86 -3.95 -3.29
C THR A 16 8.45 -3.35 -4.62
N PHE A 17 7.15 -3.37 -4.93
CA PHE A 17 6.64 -2.77 -6.17
C PHE A 17 6.99 -1.28 -6.25
N MET A 18 6.76 -0.51 -5.17
CA MET A 18 7.06 0.92 -5.13
C MET A 18 8.57 1.22 -5.16
N GLU A 19 9.39 0.35 -4.54
CA GLU A 19 10.86 0.46 -4.58
C GLU A 19 11.41 0.26 -5.99
N VAL A 20 10.97 -0.80 -6.68
CA VAL A 20 11.47 -1.17 -8.01
C VAL A 20 10.92 -0.26 -9.10
N ASN A 21 9.64 0.12 -9.04
CA ASN A 21 8.99 0.87 -10.11
C ASN A 21 9.02 2.39 -9.89
N HIS A 22 9.42 2.86 -8.70
CA HIS A 22 9.38 4.27 -8.29
C HIS A 22 8.02 4.95 -8.51
N ARG A 23 6.93 4.16 -8.40
CA ARG A 23 5.55 4.63 -8.54
C ARG A 23 4.58 3.77 -7.73
N ARG A 24 3.39 4.30 -7.50
CA ARG A 24 2.29 3.55 -6.89
C ARG A 24 1.70 2.51 -7.85
N PRO A 25 1.15 1.38 -7.34
CA PRO A 25 0.33 0.46 -8.12
C PRO A 25 -0.85 1.19 -8.78
N SER A 26 -1.14 0.84 -10.02
CA SER A 26 -2.19 1.44 -10.84
C SER A 26 -3.46 0.59 -10.82
N LYS A 27 -4.62 1.26 -10.73
CA LYS A 27 -5.93 0.60 -10.90
C LYS A 27 -6.23 0.17 -12.34
N TYR A 28 -5.46 0.65 -13.31
CA TYR A 28 -5.70 0.40 -14.74
C TYR A 28 -4.92 -0.80 -15.29
N LYS A 29 -3.98 -1.34 -14.51
CA LYS A 29 -3.18 -2.50 -14.92
C LYS A 29 -3.68 -3.73 -14.17
N PRO A 30 -4.20 -4.77 -14.85
CA PRO A 30 -4.75 -5.95 -14.20
C PRO A 30 -3.77 -6.61 -13.23
N GLU A 31 -2.50 -6.70 -13.60
CA GLU A 31 -1.41 -7.26 -12.78
C GLU A 31 -1.20 -6.49 -11.45
N GLU A 32 -1.48 -5.20 -11.43
CA GLU A 32 -1.28 -4.31 -10.28
C GLU A 32 -2.55 -4.12 -9.45
N LEU A 33 -3.71 -4.51 -10.00
CA LEU A 33 -5.01 -4.25 -9.41
C LEU A 33 -5.14 -4.87 -8.02
N ARG A 34 -4.53 -6.05 -7.82
CA ARG A 34 -4.48 -6.73 -6.52
C ARG A 34 -3.75 -5.88 -5.46
N LEU A 35 -2.58 -5.35 -5.81
CA LEU A 35 -1.77 -4.49 -4.94
C LEU A 35 -2.48 -3.17 -4.63
N PHE A 36 -3.07 -2.56 -5.65
CA PHE A 36 -3.86 -1.34 -5.51
C PHE A 36 -5.06 -1.54 -4.58
N ASN A 37 -5.83 -2.61 -4.78
CA ASN A 37 -7.01 -2.91 -3.97
C ASN A 37 -6.65 -3.23 -2.52
N TRP A 38 -5.59 -4.01 -2.28
CA TRP A 38 -5.10 -4.27 -0.94
C TRP A 38 -4.73 -2.96 -0.23
N PHE A 39 -3.92 -2.11 -0.86
CA PHE A 39 -3.51 -0.83 -0.26
C PHE A 39 -4.72 0.06 0.08
N LYS A 40 -5.68 0.19 -0.84
CA LYS A 40 -6.93 0.94 -0.62
C LYS A 40 -7.75 0.36 0.53
N HIS A 41 -7.90 -0.96 0.57
CA HIS A 41 -8.66 -1.65 1.61
C HIS A 41 -8.02 -1.48 2.99
N THR A 42 -6.72 -1.72 3.11
CA THR A 42 -5.96 -1.57 4.35
C THR A 42 -6.06 -0.14 4.89
N LYS A 43 -5.91 0.88 4.03
CA LYS A 43 -6.12 2.29 4.43
C LYS A 43 -7.51 2.53 5.00
N LYS A 44 -8.56 2.00 4.36
CA LYS A 44 -9.94 2.14 4.83
C LYS A 44 -10.16 1.43 6.17
N MET A 45 -9.57 0.26 6.36
CA MET A 45 -9.72 -0.50 7.60
C MET A 45 -8.99 0.15 8.78
N ILE A 46 -7.77 0.66 8.58
CA ILE A 46 -7.05 1.44 9.60
C ILE A 46 -7.85 2.68 9.99
N ALA A 47 -8.43 3.38 9.03
CA ALA A 47 -9.28 4.55 9.31
C ALA A 47 -10.55 4.21 10.11
N LYS A 48 -11.00 2.95 10.12
CA LYS A 48 -12.12 2.50 10.97
C LYS A 48 -11.71 2.22 12.43
N GLY A 49 -10.41 2.17 12.73
CA GLY A 49 -9.90 2.01 14.09
C GLY A 49 -9.75 0.56 14.59
N ASP A 50 -10.17 -0.44 13.80
CA ASP A 50 -10.07 -1.86 14.18
C ASP A 50 -8.86 -2.53 13.50
N TYR A 51 -7.66 -2.13 13.90
CA TYR A 51 -6.41 -2.64 13.33
C TYR A 51 -5.31 -2.76 14.39
N HIS A 52 -4.45 -3.77 14.27
CA HIS A 52 -3.34 -3.98 15.19
C HIS A 52 -2.35 -2.80 15.14
N PRO A 53 -1.89 -2.24 16.28
CA PRO A 53 -0.97 -1.10 16.33
C PRO A 53 0.26 -1.25 15.44
N ASP A 54 0.96 -2.38 15.51
CA ASP A 54 2.15 -2.66 14.68
C ASP A 54 1.87 -2.55 13.16
N ARG A 55 0.66 -2.93 12.73
CA ARG A 55 0.25 -2.84 11.32
C ARG A 55 -0.03 -1.39 10.92
N ILE A 56 -0.53 -0.58 11.86
CA ILE A 56 -0.76 0.85 11.63
C ILE A 56 0.56 1.56 11.40
N GLU A 57 1.57 1.32 12.25
CA GLU A 57 2.90 1.90 12.11
C GLU A 57 3.56 1.50 10.79
N LYS A 58 3.58 0.19 10.47
CA LYS A 58 4.11 -0.29 9.19
C LYS A 58 3.39 0.34 8.00
N PHE A 59 2.06 0.40 8.05
CA PHE A 59 1.29 0.97 6.95
C PHE A 59 1.49 2.49 6.81
N ALA A 60 1.73 3.22 7.90
CA ALA A 60 2.07 4.64 7.86
C ALA A 60 3.34 4.89 7.04
N LEU A 61 4.40 4.10 7.26
CA LEU A 61 5.63 4.17 6.45
C LEU A 61 5.36 3.90 4.96
N LEU A 62 4.47 2.94 4.66
CA LEU A 62 4.08 2.65 3.28
C LEU A 62 3.28 3.79 2.64
N VAL A 63 2.47 4.51 3.43
CA VAL A 63 1.74 5.70 2.99
C VAL A 63 2.71 6.84 2.68
N GLU A 64 3.72 7.08 3.53
CA GLU A 64 4.77 8.07 3.27
C GLU A 64 5.51 7.78 1.97
N MET A 65 5.89 6.52 1.75
CA MET A 65 6.47 6.07 0.49
C MET A 65 5.55 6.34 -0.71
N ALA A 66 4.26 6.04 -0.57
CA ALA A 66 3.28 6.30 -1.62
C ALA A 66 3.09 7.81 -1.90
N LEU A 67 3.25 8.67 -0.89
CA LEU A 67 3.21 10.13 -1.04
C LEU A 67 4.44 10.65 -1.79
N LYS A 68 5.64 10.10 -1.53
CA LYS A 68 6.85 10.40 -2.32
C LYS A 68 6.65 10.14 -3.81
N TYR A 69 5.93 9.08 -4.14
CA TYR A 69 5.61 8.68 -5.51
C TYR A 69 4.24 9.20 -6.00
N ARG A 70 3.71 10.26 -5.38
CA ARG A 70 2.53 10.95 -5.87
C ARG A 70 2.86 11.57 -7.22
N ARG A 71 2.07 11.26 -8.26
CA ARG A 71 2.16 11.99 -9.53
C ARG A 71 1.86 13.46 -9.23
N LYS A 72 2.81 14.34 -9.56
CA LYS A 72 2.54 15.78 -9.65
C LYS A 72 1.62 16.02 -10.83
N ASN A 73 0.63 16.89 -10.65
CA ASN A 73 -0.21 17.29 -11.77
C ASN A 73 0.63 18.16 -12.72
N GLN A 74 0.37 18.11 -14.02
CA GLN A 74 1.08 18.93 -15.02
C GLN A 74 0.78 20.44 -14.91
N TYR A 75 -0.14 20.80 -14.02
CA TYR A 75 -0.55 22.17 -13.71
C TYR A 75 -0.11 22.62 -12.29
N GLU A 76 0.72 21.81 -11.60
CA GLU A 76 1.38 22.17 -10.33
C GLU A 76 2.78 22.76 -10.56
#